data_AF-A0A822GC78-F1
#
_entry.id   AF-A0A822GC78-F1
#
_cell.length_a   1.000
_cell.length_b   1.000
_cell.length_c   1.000
_cell.angle_alpha   90.00
_cell.angle_beta   90.00
_cell.angle_gamma   90.00
#
_symmetry.space_group_name_H-M   'P 1'
#
loop_
_entity.id
_entity.type
_entity.pdbx_description
1 polymer ?
#
loop_
_entity_poly.entity_id
_entity_poly.type
_entity_poly.pdbx_seq_one_letter_code
_entity_poly.pdbx_strand_id
1 'polypeptide(L)'
;SSRQENLHTAIQATTSIRVSRVFRPQVRSKYLDIEERISHITDCKRTTIDLYNGAKGVNATRETRMEVVAWIAVCKFSCRLEGGFVRDWVVGQYTSRPANPTASPKDWISYRNSIPNINPEVVPADLDCHLPTHAYFDVEKFCDELYKYDIICKVFRQDWRYVLLIDENAKTGPFTMDLIEPHVALTQDRIDFDVNNLLLEKDYTRELGMRVDIQQTPYLIELETIVENSKNKRFQVLRPIDAHLTKRIDKMVNIRKWTQIGQPFLVVPNPNPKYSAVLVPLLPSTTLYKDLEQKMKTIGTSVKIISIEQVKNPLLEDTYESMKKIIARQCPGFNPNERELFHGTKQSGVDGIRDDGFDDRHFGLEGNWGN
;
A
#
# COMPACT_ATOMS: atom_id res chain seq x y z
N SER A 1 6.18 -2.28 -42.61
CA SER A 1 6.34 -1.53 -41.35
C SER A 1 5.01 -1.20 -40.64
N SER A 2 3.88 -1.82 -40.99
CA SER A 2 2.56 -1.53 -40.37
C SER A 2 2.07 -2.59 -39.38
N ARG A 3 2.91 -3.56 -38.99
CA ARG A 3 2.56 -4.64 -38.03
C ARG A 3 3.23 -4.51 -36.66
N GLN A 4 4.19 -3.60 -36.49
CA GLN A 4 4.86 -3.35 -35.21
C GLN A 4 4.25 -2.19 -34.42
N GLU A 5 3.56 -1.24 -35.06
CA GLU A 5 2.85 -0.15 -34.35
C GLU A 5 1.59 -0.63 -33.63
N ASN A 6 0.96 -1.71 -34.10
CA ASN A 6 -0.27 -2.24 -33.48
C ASN A 6 -0.04 -3.11 -32.23
N LEU A 7 1.21 -3.49 -31.90
CA LEU A 7 1.50 -4.20 -30.64
C LEU A 7 1.69 -3.24 -29.46
N HIS A 8 2.16 -2.02 -29.69
CA HIS A 8 2.36 -1.06 -28.60
C HIS A 8 1.05 -0.45 -28.08
N THR A 9 0.03 -0.33 -28.93
CA THR A 9 -1.31 0.16 -28.54
C THR A 9 -2.17 -0.93 -27.88
N ALA A 10 -1.90 -2.20 -28.17
CA ALA A 10 -2.66 -3.34 -27.61
C ALA A 10 -2.26 -3.70 -26.16
N ILE A 11 -1.12 -3.22 -25.67
CA ILE A 11 -0.68 -3.46 -24.28
C ILE A 11 -1.39 -2.51 -23.28
N GLN A 12 -2.05 -1.45 -23.76
CA GLN A 12 -2.78 -0.49 -22.90
C GLN A 12 -4.26 -0.82 -22.68
N ALA A 13 -4.78 -1.88 -23.29
CA ALA A 13 -6.19 -2.26 -23.20
C ALA A 13 -6.37 -3.70 -22.72
N THR A 14 -5.83 -4.05 -21.54
CA THR A 14 -6.29 -5.25 -20.83
C THR A 14 -7.20 -4.84 -19.70
N THR A 15 -8.50 -5.04 -19.93
CA THR A 15 -9.56 -5.09 -18.92
C THR A 15 -9.20 -6.08 -17.82
N SER A 16 -8.47 -5.58 -16.82
CA SER A 16 -8.72 -5.98 -15.43
C SER A 16 -10.23 -5.94 -15.22
N ILE A 17 -10.79 -6.94 -14.56
CA ILE A 17 -12.13 -6.81 -13.96
C ILE A 17 -12.01 -5.61 -13.03
N ARG A 18 -12.33 -4.43 -13.55
CA ARG A 18 -12.19 -3.17 -12.84
C ARG A 18 -13.33 -3.16 -11.85
N VAL A 19 -13.00 -3.46 -10.60
CA VAL A 19 -13.74 -3.01 -9.42
C VAL A 19 -14.23 -1.58 -9.70
N SER A 20 -15.52 -1.31 -9.50
CA SER A 20 -16.06 0.02 -9.81
C SER A 20 -15.33 1.07 -8.97
N ARG A 21 -14.49 1.86 -9.63
CA ARG A 21 -13.77 3.00 -9.04
C ARG A 21 -14.58 4.29 -9.08
N VAL A 22 -15.68 4.27 -9.85
CA VAL A 22 -16.60 5.39 -10.03
C VAL A 22 -17.80 5.16 -9.10
N PHE A 23 -18.21 6.22 -8.41
CA PHE A 23 -19.47 6.20 -7.67
C PHE A 23 -20.65 5.98 -8.61
N ARG A 24 -21.65 5.21 -8.15
CA ARG A 24 -22.89 5.04 -8.90
C ARG A 24 -23.51 6.41 -9.24
N PRO A 25 -24.00 6.64 -10.48
CA PRO A 25 -24.52 7.94 -10.91
C PRO A 25 -25.56 8.54 -9.96
N GLN A 26 -26.37 7.69 -9.33
CA GLN A 26 -27.46 8.08 -8.42
C GLN A 26 -26.97 8.72 -7.11
N VAL A 27 -25.73 8.44 -6.69
CA VAL A 27 -25.16 8.95 -5.42
C VAL A 27 -24.01 9.92 -5.64
N ARG A 28 -23.49 10.01 -6.87
CA ARG A 28 -22.34 10.85 -7.21
C ARG A 28 -22.48 12.31 -6.77
N SER A 29 -23.68 12.88 -6.90
CA SER A 29 -23.96 14.26 -6.48
C SER A 29 -23.71 14.50 -4.98
N LYS A 30 -23.74 13.44 -4.16
CA LYS A 30 -23.47 13.49 -2.70
C LYS A 30 -21.98 13.49 -2.35
N TYR A 31 -21.10 13.27 -3.34
CA TYR A 31 -19.67 13.07 -3.16
C TYR A 31 -18.83 14.04 -4.03
N LEU A 32 -19.42 15.15 -4.50
CA LEU A 32 -18.72 16.15 -5.31
C LEU A 32 -17.53 16.78 -4.56
N ASP A 33 -17.67 16.97 -3.26
CA ASP A 33 -16.60 17.50 -2.40
C ASP A 33 -15.43 16.49 -2.26
N ILE A 34 -15.73 15.19 -2.29
CA ILE A 34 -14.72 14.13 -2.32
C ILE A 34 -14.02 14.12 -3.68
N GLU A 35 -14.77 14.19 -4.79
CA GLU A 35 -14.20 14.29 -6.15
C GLU A 35 -13.28 15.51 -6.28
N GLU A 36 -13.66 16.65 -5.71
CA GLU A 36 -12.81 17.85 -5.68
C GLU A 36 -11.47 17.57 -4.96
N ARG A 37 -11.50 17.00 -3.75
CA ARG A 37 -10.27 16.63 -3.02
C ARG A 37 -9.44 15.55 -3.72
N ILE A 38 -10.08 14.59 -4.40
CA ILE A 38 -9.38 13.62 -5.26
C ILE A 38 -8.63 14.35 -6.38
N SER A 39 -9.28 15.32 -7.04
CA SER A 39 -8.69 16.08 -8.13
C SER A 39 -7.48 16.90 -7.69
N HIS A 40 -7.47 17.42 -6.45
CA HIS A 40 -6.30 18.11 -5.90
C HIS A 40 -5.06 17.21 -5.90
N ILE A 41 -5.22 15.90 -5.75
CA ILE A 41 -4.08 14.97 -5.64
C ILE A 41 -3.74 14.32 -6.97
N THR A 42 -4.74 14.05 -7.80
CA THR A 42 -4.61 13.13 -8.94
C THR A 42 -4.62 13.82 -10.30
N ASP A 43 -5.05 15.08 -10.41
CA ASP A 43 -5.09 15.79 -11.70
C ASP A 43 -3.69 16.25 -12.11
N CYS A 44 -3.05 15.56 -13.06
CA CYS A 44 -1.70 15.92 -13.50
C CYS A 44 -1.62 17.28 -14.22
N LYS A 45 -2.77 17.88 -14.55
CA LYS A 45 -2.87 19.18 -15.22
C LYS A 45 -2.86 20.36 -14.26
N ARG A 46 -2.83 20.13 -12.94
CA ARG A 46 -2.69 21.21 -11.95
C ARG A 46 -1.45 22.05 -12.27
N THR A 47 -1.64 23.36 -12.25
CA THR A 47 -0.59 24.33 -12.57
C THR A 47 0.31 24.58 -11.37
N THR A 48 1.47 25.19 -11.60
CA THR A 48 2.35 25.64 -10.51
C THR A 48 1.65 26.63 -9.58
N ILE A 49 0.69 27.43 -10.08
CA ILE A 49 -0.09 28.37 -9.27
C ILE A 49 -1.03 27.61 -8.33
N ASP A 50 -1.72 26.57 -8.82
CA ASP A 50 -2.62 25.75 -8.00
C ASP A 50 -1.86 25.10 -6.83
N LEU A 51 -0.67 24.58 -7.13
CA LEU A 51 0.21 23.95 -6.13
C LEU A 51 0.78 24.99 -5.16
N TYR A 52 1.18 26.16 -5.66
CA TYR A 52 1.66 27.26 -4.81
C TYR A 52 0.58 27.73 -3.84
N ASN A 53 -0.66 27.86 -4.28
CA ASN A 53 -1.78 28.27 -3.41
C ASN A 53 -2.01 27.27 -2.27
N GLY A 54 -1.92 25.97 -2.55
CA GLY A 54 -2.03 24.93 -1.52
C GLY A 54 -0.84 24.88 -0.56
N ALA A 55 0.36 25.22 -1.03
CA ALA A 55 1.57 25.15 -0.22
C ALA A 55 1.84 26.43 0.59
N LYS A 56 1.68 27.60 -0.04
CA LYS A 56 2.12 28.93 0.45
C LYS A 56 1.04 30.01 0.39
N GLY A 57 -0.14 29.71 -0.14
CA GLY A 57 -1.23 30.68 -0.20
C GLY A 57 -1.64 31.15 1.20
N VAL A 58 -2.36 32.28 1.26
CA VAL A 58 -2.91 32.81 2.52
C VAL A 58 -3.79 31.82 3.27
N ASN A 59 -4.36 30.85 2.54
CA ASN A 59 -5.20 29.78 3.06
C ASN A 59 -4.47 28.44 3.18
N ALA A 60 -3.14 28.42 3.07
CA ALA A 60 -2.37 27.19 3.17
C ALA A 60 -2.49 26.60 4.58
N THR A 61 -2.96 25.37 4.66
CA THR A 61 -3.04 24.57 5.88
C THR A 61 -2.04 23.42 5.81
N ARG A 62 -1.96 22.64 6.89
CA ARG A 62 -1.21 21.38 6.87
C ARG A 62 -1.75 20.43 5.83
N GLU A 63 -3.08 20.32 5.74
CA GLU A 63 -3.76 19.41 4.84
C GLU A 63 -3.58 19.80 3.38
N THR A 64 -3.67 21.09 3.02
CA THR A 64 -3.41 21.52 1.64
C THR A 64 -1.93 21.32 1.25
N ARG A 65 -1.01 21.43 2.21
CA ARG A 65 0.40 21.07 2.00
C ARG A 65 0.59 19.56 1.80
N MET A 66 -0.12 18.74 2.57
CA MET A 66 -0.15 17.28 2.36
C MET A 66 -0.73 16.92 0.98
N GLU A 67 -1.77 17.62 0.50
CA GLU A 67 -2.30 17.45 -0.85
C GLU A 67 -1.25 17.76 -1.92
N VAL A 68 -0.42 18.81 -1.74
CA VAL A 68 0.67 19.15 -2.66
C VAL A 68 1.75 18.07 -2.67
N VAL A 69 2.17 17.58 -1.50
CA VAL A 69 3.14 16.46 -1.40
C VAL A 69 2.58 15.21 -2.07
N ALA A 70 1.34 14.85 -1.77
CA ALA A 70 0.64 13.72 -2.37
C ALA A 70 0.53 13.86 -3.89
N TRP A 71 0.21 15.06 -4.38
CA TRP A 71 0.17 15.35 -5.82
C TRP A 71 1.53 15.17 -6.47
N ILE A 72 2.62 15.64 -5.86
CA ILE A 72 3.97 15.43 -6.40
C ILE A 72 4.27 13.94 -6.48
N ALA A 73 4.03 13.18 -5.40
CA ALA A 73 4.25 11.74 -5.36
C ALA A 73 3.46 11.00 -6.46
N VAL A 74 2.17 11.27 -6.57
CA VAL A 74 1.27 10.58 -7.51
C VAL A 74 1.49 11.04 -8.96
N CYS A 75 1.50 12.34 -9.21
CA CYS A 75 1.47 12.87 -10.58
C CYS A 75 2.86 12.95 -11.24
N LYS A 76 3.91 13.22 -10.46
CA LYS A 76 5.30 13.35 -10.97
C LYS A 76 6.13 12.08 -10.79
N PHE A 77 5.90 11.33 -9.72
CA PHE A 77 6.70 10.14 -9.39
C PHE A 77 5.94 8.82 -9.55
N SER A 78 4.69 8.87 -10.01
CA SER A 78 3.87 7.68 -10.27
C SER A 78 3.68 6.78 -9.05
N CYS A 79 3.74 7.36 -7.84
CA CYS A 79 3.38 6.66 -6.63
C CYS A 79 1.87 6.43 -6.57
N ARG A 80 1.45 5.46 -5.78
CA ARG A 80 0.05 5.25 -5.42
C ARG A 80 -0.15 5.67 -3.97
N LEU A 81 -1.11 6.56 -3.72
CA LEU A 81 -1.43 7.04 -2.37
C LEU A 81 -2.56 6.21 -1.77
N GLU A 82 -2.43 5.84 -0.50
CA GLU A 82 -3.42 5.04 0.20
C GLU A 82 -3.49 5.37 1.70
N GLY A 83 -4.26 4.57 2.44
CA GLY A 83 -4.19 4.54 3.90
C GLY A 83 -4.90 5.71 4.59
N GLY A 84 -4.25 6.23 5.64
CA GLY A 84 -4.89 7.10 6.62
C GLY A 84 -5.37 8.44 6.07
N PHE A 85 -4.58 9.05 5.19
CA PHE A 85 -4.89 10.34 4.59
C PHE A 85 -6.10 10.29 3.66
N VAL A 86 -6.21 9.25 2.84
CA VAL A 86 -7.34 9.08 1.92
C VAL A 86 -8.63 8.94 2.72
N ARG A 87 -8.64 8.11 3.76
CA ARG A 87 -9.77 7.93 4.66
C ARG A 87 -10.13 9.21 5.41
N ASP A 88 -9.18 9.77 6.15
CA ASP A 88 -9.45 10.81 7.12
C ASP A 88 -9.69 12.16 6.45
N TRP A 89 -8.88 12.54 5.47
CA TRP A 89 -8.94 13.86 4.84
C TRP A 89 -9.73 13.85 3.53
N VAL A 90 -9.34 13.01 2.57
CA VAL A 90 -9.96 13.05 1.23
C VAL A 90 -11.44 12.64 1.31
N VAL A 91 -11.76 11.60 2.06
CA VAL A 91 -13.14 11.13 2.22
C VAL A 91 -13.84 11.78 3.42
N GLY A 92 -13.23 11.71 4.61
CA GLY A 92 -13.87 12.14 5.86
C GLY A 92 -13.80 13.64 6.17
N GLN A 93 -12.89 14.38 5.53
CA GLN A 93 -12.59 15.79 5.84
C GLN A 93 -12.32 16.06 7.34
N TYR A 94 -11.72 15.09 8.02
CA TYR A 94 -11.40 15.19 9.44
C TYR A 94 -10.06 15.87 9.67
N THR A 95 -10.08 16.83 10.59
CA THR A 95 -8.89 17.41 11.19
C THR A 95 -8.96 17.29 12.70
N SER A 96 -7.87 16.86 13.31
CA SER A 96 -7.72 16.84 14.77
C SER A 96 -6.31 17.25 15.14
N ARG A 97 -6.15 17.89 16.30
CA ARG A 97 -4.89 18.36 16.87
C ARG A 97 -4.89 18.03 18.37
N PRO A 98 -3.72 17.87 19.00
CA PRO A 98 -3.64 17.62 20.42
C PRO A 98 -4.35 18.71 21.24
N ALA A 99 -5.09 18.31 22.27
CA ALA A 99 -5.91 19.23 23.06
C ALA A 99 -5.11 20.26 23.88
N ASN A 100 -3.80 20.06 24.04
CA ASN A 100 -2.95 20.97 24.81
C ASN A 100 -2.78 22.31 24.07
N PRO A 101 -3.35 23.43 24.57
CA PRO A 101 -3.34 24.73 23.88
C PRO A 101 -1.94 25.36 23.78
N THR A 102 -0.97 24.83 24.55
CA THR A 102 0.42 25.32 24.58
C THR A 102 1.36 24.55 23.67
N ALA A 103 0.92 23.43 23.10
CA ALA A 103 1.73 22.62 22.21
C ALA A 103 1.91 23.34 20.87
N SER A 104 3.15 23.73 20.58
CA SER A 104 3.52 24.24 19.26
C SER A 104 3.40 23.09 18.25
N PRO A 105 3.13 23.35 16.95
CA PRO A 105 3.04 22.29 15.96
C PRO A 105 4.27 21.37 15.88
N LYS A 106 5.47 21.90 16.19
CA LYS A 106 6.70 21.12 16.28
C LYS A 106 6.63 19.99 17.34
N ASP A 107 5.83 20.18 18.38
CA ASP A 107 5.67 19.23 19.49
C ASP A 107 4.76 18.05 19.10
N TRP A 108 4.22 18.05 17.87
CA TRP A 108 3.44 16.93 17.35
C TRP A 108 4.31 15.77 16.88
N ILE A 109 5.63 15.92 16.80
CA ILE A 109 6.55 14.87 16.40
C ILE A 109 7.25 14.29 17.63
N SER A 110 7.29 12.97 17.69
CA SER A 110 8.13 12.20 18.60
C SER A 110 9.10 11.34 17.81
N TYR A 111 10.18 10.87 18.43
CA TYR A 111 11.15 10.00 17.79
C TYR A 111 11.18 8.65 18.51
N ARG A 112 11.02 7.56 17.75
CA ARG A 112 11.19 6.19 18.24
C ARG A 112 12.33 5.55 17.44
N ASN A 113 13.40 5.16 18.12
CA ASN A 113 14.61 4.60 17.48
C ASN A 113 15.12 5.51 16.34
N SER A 114 15.15 6.82 16.58
CA SER A 114 15.54 7.85 15.60
C SER A 114 14.63 7.99 14.38
N ILE A 115 13.50 7.29 14.33
CA ILE A 115 12.49 7.44 13.28
C ILE A 115 11.39 8.37 13.79
N PRO A 116 11.01 9.40 13.01
CA PRO A 116 9.96 10.34 13.38
C PRO A 116 8.59 9.64 13.38
N ASN A 117 7.76 10.01 14.34
CA ASN A 117 6.40 9.53 14.48
C ASN A 117 5.50 10.70 14.90
N ILE A 118 4.41 10.91 14.14
CA ILE A 118 3.42 11.92 14.45
C ILE A 118 2.54 11.49 15.62
N ASN A 119 2.22 12.44 16.49
CA ASN A 119 1.29 12.25 17.59
C ASN A 119 -0.03 11.66 17.06
N PRO A 120 -0.53 10.54 17.62
CA PRO A 120 -1.70 9.84 17.10
C PRO A 120 -3.01 10.64 17.16
N GLU A 121 -3.08 11.72 17.93
CA GLU A 121 -4.20 12.67 17.99
C GLU A 121 -4.24 13.63 16.79
N VAL A 122 -3.14 13.78 16.06
CA VAL A 122 -3.08 14.58 14.83
C VAL A 122 -3.72 13.79 13.69
N VAL A 123 -4.73 14.40 13.06
CA VAL A 123 -5.46 13.84 11.92
C VAL A 123 -5.55 14.89 10.81
N PRO A 124 -5.26 14.53 9.54
CA PRO A 124 -4.64 13.28 9.10
C PRO A 124 -3.21 13.13 9.65
N ALA A 125 -2.74 11.92 9.89
CA ALA A 125 -1.44 11.69 10.53
C ALA A 125 -0.29 11.81 9.52
N ASP A 126 -0.34 10.98 8.49
CA ASP A 126 0.74 10.65 7.58
C ASP A 126 0.21 10.42 6.15
N LEU A 127 1.12 10.37 5.17
CA LEU A 127 0.87 9.95 3.80
C LEU A 127 1.48 8.56 3.57
N ASP A 128 0.70 7.58 3.15
CA ASP A 128 1.19 6.23 2.81
C ASP A 128 1.25 6.10 1.28
N CYS A 129 2.45 5.94 0.71
CA CYS A 129 2.65 5.86 -0.73
C CYS A 129 3.41 4.60 -1.14
N HIS A 130 2.83 3.82 -2.04
CA HIS A 130 3.55 2.74 -2.73
C HIS A 130 4.39 3.32 -3.87
N LEU A 131 5.67 2.97 -3.88
CA LEU A 131 6.57 3.32 -4.97
C LEU A 131 6.19 2.57 -6.26
N PRO A 132 6.46 3.15 -7.44
CA PRO A 132 6.18 2.49 -8.71
C PRO A 132 7.01 1.21 -8.86
N THR A 133 6.37 0.13 -9.31
CA THR A 133 7.05 -1.14 -9.64
C THR A 133 7.85 -1.07 -10.95
N HIS A 134 7.51 -0.12 -11.82
CA HIS A 134 8.01 -0.02 -13.19
C HIS A 134 9.01 1.11 -13.40
N ALA A 135 9.32 1.89 -12.35
CA ALA A 135 10.23 3.03 -12.44
C ALA A 135 11.10 3.11 -11.18
N TYR A 136 12.32 3.62 -11.35
CA TYR A 136 13.17 3.95 -10.22
C TYR A 136 12.63 5.22 -9.54
N PHE A 137 12.52 5.19 -8.22
CA PHE A 137 12.17 6.36 -7.42
C PHE A 137 13.44 7.06 -6.93
N ASP A 138 13.66 8.28 -7.42
CA ASP A 138 14.76 9.14 -7.02
C ASP A 138 14.31 10.04 -5.87
N VAL A 139 14.75 9.72 -4.65
CA VAL A 139 14.36 10.43 -3.43
C VAL A 139 14.94 11.84 -3.36
N GLU A 140 16.14 12.07 -3.89
CA GLU A 140 16.76 13.39 -3.90
C GLU A 140 15.98 14.32 -4.83
N LYS A 141 15.66 13.84 -6.03
CA LYS A 141 14.81 14.57 -6.97
C LYS A 141 13.41 14.82 -6.41
N PHE A 142 12.86 13.88 -5.64
CA PHE A 142 11.58 14.09 -4.94
C PHE A 142 11.68 15.25 -3.95
N CYS A 143 12.72 15.27 -3.11
CA CYS A 143 12.98 16.37 -2.19
C CYS A 143 13.19 17.72 -2.92
N ASP A 144 13.88 17.73 -4.07
CA ASP A 144 14.04 18.94 -4.89
C ASP A 144 12.70 19.46 -5.40
N GLU A 145 11.78 18.58 -5.82
CA GLU A 145 10.43 18.96 -6.22
C GLU A 145 9.61 19.54 -5.06
N LEU A 146 9.75 19.02 -3.84
CA LEU A 146 9.14 19.58 -2.64
C LEU A 146 9.68 20.98 -2.32
N TYR A 147 11.01 21.15 -2.43
CA TYR A 147 11.69 22.41 -2.11
C TYR A 147 11.21 23.59 -2.99
N LYS A 148 10.82 23.34 -4.24
CA LYS A 148 10.22 24.36 -5.13
C LYS A 148 8.98 25.04 -4.53
N TYR A 149 8.29 24.36 -3.61
CA TYR A 149 7.11 24.86 -2.91
C TYR A 149 7.40 25.20 -1.43
N ASP A 150 8.68 25.27 -1.03
CA ASP A 150 9.15 25.50 0.34
C ASP A 150 8.56 24.49 1.32
N ILE A 151 8.46 23.25 0.85
CA ILE A 151 8.18 22.10 1.68
C ILE A 151 9.52 21.49 2.04
N ILE A 152 9.87 21.55 3.32
CA ILE A 152 11.15 21.06 3.82
C ILE A 152 10.98 19.59 4.17
N CYS A 153 11.87 18.73 3.65
CA CYS A 153 11.81 17.30 3.85
C CYS A 153 13.13 16.77 4.43
N LYS A 154 13.04 15.91 5.44
CA LYS A 154 14.15 15.09 5.95
C LYS A 154 13.84 13.63 5.71
N VAL A 155 14.80 12.89 5.15
CA VAL A 155 14.63 11.49 4.77
C VAL A 155 15.29 10.58 5.81
N PHE A 156 14.53 9.60 6.29
CA PHE A 156 14.99 8.54 7.18
C PHE A 156 14.83 7.20 6.48
N ARG A 157 15.86 6.36 6.52
CA ARG A 157 15.86 5.04 5.89
C ARG A 157 15.58 3.96 6.93
N GLN A 158 14.65 3.06 6.62
CA GLN A 158 14.46 1.78 7.29
C GLN A 158 14.63 0.66 6.26
N ASP A 159 14.80 -0.59 6.67
CA ASP A 159 15.11 -1.70 5.74
C ASP A 159 14.08 -1.86 4.60
N TRP A 160 12.82 -1.51 4.86
CA TRP A 160 11.69 -1.79 3.97
C TRP A 160 10.97 -0.55 3.43
N ARG A 161 11.34 0.67 3.85
CA ARG A 161 10.72 1.93 3.42
C ARG A 161 11.61 3.15 3.62
N TYR A 162 11.19 4.27 3.05
CA TYR A 162 11.65 5.58 3.48
C TYR A 162 10.58 6.23 4.34
N VAL A 163 10.98 6.84 5.45
CA VAL A 163 10.13 7.69 6.29
C VAL A 163 10.58 9.13 6.09
N LEU A 164 9.71 9.96 5.55
CA LEU A 164 9.98 11.36 5.28
C LEU A 164 9.32 12.19 6.37
N LEU A 165 10.09 13.02 7.06
CA LEU A 165 9.57 14.07 7.94
C LEU A 165 9.45 15.34 7.13
N ILE A 166 8.24 15.87 7.05
CA ILE A 166 7.92 17.04 6.25
C ILE A 166 7.52 18.17 7.19
N ASP A 167 8.06 19.35 6.95
CA ASP A 167 7.66 20.60 7.60
C ASP A 167 7.79 20.61 9.13
N GLU A 168 8.84 19.97 9.67
CA GLU A 168 9.12 19.86 11.12
C GLU A 168 8.90 21.18 11.89
N ASN A 169 9.34 22.29 11.30
CA ASN A 169 9.32 23.62 11.91
C ASN A 169 8.33 24.59 11.23
N ALA A 170 7.50 24.12 10.30
CA ALA A 170 6.55 25.00 9.62
C ALA A 170 5.40 25.39 10.55
N LYS A 171 4.86 26.60 10.36
CA LYS A 171 3.71 27.09 11.15
C LYS A 171 2.44 26.26 10.93
N THR A 172 2.28 25.70 9.74
CA THR A 172 1.17 24.78 9.41
C THR A 172 1.24 23.48 10.20
N GLY A 173 2.45 23.09 10.61
CA GLY A 173 2.72 21.90 11.40
C GLY A 173 3.22 20.71 10.57
N PRO A 174 3.93 19.79 11.23
CA PRO A 174 4.65 18.71 10.58
C PRO A 174 3.77 17.52 10.24
N PHE A 175 4.22 16.72 9.29
CA PHE A 175 3.62 15.42 8.96
C PHE A 175 4.68 14.45 8.47
N THR A 176 4.34 13.17 8.46
CA THR A 176 5.22 12.12 7.93
C THR A 176 4.68 11.56 6.62
N MET A 177 5.56 10.99 5.82
CA MET A 177 5.21 10.24 4.62
C MET A 177 6.01 8.95 4.58
N ASP A 178 5.33 7.83 4.43
CA ASP A 178 5.94 6.52 4.23
C ASP A 178 5.98 6.21 2.72
N LEU A 179 7.18 6.00 2.20
CA LEU A 179 7.40 5.48 0.84
C LEU A 179 7.68 3.99 0.93
N ILE A 180 6.65 3.20 0.68
CA ILE A 180 6.64 1.74 0.76
C ILE A 180 7.29 1.18 -0.49
N GLU A 181 8.34 0.39 -0.30
CA GLU A 181 9.03 -0.22 -1.43
C GLU A 181 8.20 -1.33 -2.08
N PRO A 182 8.34 -1.53 -3.41
CA PRO A 182 7.56 -2.53 -4.12
C PRO A 182 7.77 -3.94 -3.56
N HIS A 183 8.97 -4.23 -3.03
CA HIS A 183 9.32 -5.53 -2.48
C HIS A 183 8.57 -5.89 -1.19
N VAL A 184 7.89 -4.93 -0.56
CA VAL A 184 7.13 -5.09 0.70
C VAL A 184 5.63 -4.86 0.48
N ALA A 185 5.22 -4.49 -0.73
CA ALA A 185 3.81 -4.24 -1.05
C ALA A 185 2.92 -5.45 -0.70
N LEU A 186 3.37 -6.67 -1.01
CA LEU A 186 2.62 -7.91 -0.75
C LEU A 186 2.33 -8.14 0.75
N THR A 187 3.24 -7.75 1.66
CA THR A 187 3.02 -7.89 3.11
C THR A 187 2.27 -6.69 3.71
N GLN A 188 2.21 -5.55 3.00
CA GLN A 188 1.50 -4.33 3.37
C GLN A 188 0.04 -4.31 2.87
N ASP A 189 -0.29 -5.11 1.85
CA ASP A 189 -1.63 -5.23 1.28
C ASP A 189 -2.65 -5.89 2.23
N ARG A 190 -2.22 -6.28 3.45
CA ARG A 190 -3.15 -6.67 4.49
C ARG A 190 -3.98 -5.50 4.96
N ILE A 191 -5.30 -5.63 4.77
CA ILE A 191 -6.25 -4.60 5.19
C ILE A 191 -6.78 -4.95 6.57
N ASP A 192 -6.47 -4.07 7.52
CA ASP A 192 -6.99 -4.20 8.87
C ASP A 192 -8.47 -3.77 8.95
N PHE A 193 -8.82 -2.68 8.27
CA PHE A 193 -10.15 -2.05 8.30
C PHE A 193 -10.64 -1.75 6.88
N ASP A 194 -11.94 -1.93 6.62
CA ASP A 194 -12.59 -1.56 5.35
C ASP A 194 -12.24 -0.14 4.89
N VAL A 195 -12.27 0.82 5.81
CA VAL A 195 -11.95 2.23 5.57
C VAL A 195 -10.48 2.53 5.27
N ASN A 196 -9.57 1.56 5.42
CA ASN A 196 -8.16 1.67 4.99
C ASN A 196 -7.93 1.08 3.60
N ASN A 197 -8.97 0.58 2.95
CA ASN A 197 -8.87 -0.06 1.64
C ASN A 197 -8.85 0.96 0.49
N LEU A 198 -8.91 2.26 0.76
CA LEU A 198 -9.05 3.29 -0.27
C LEU A 198 -7.68 3.73 -0.82
N LEU A 199 -7.60 3.97 -2.13
CA LEU A 199 -6.39 4.45 -2.80
C LEU A 199 -6.69 5.47 -3.90
N LEU A 200 -5.69 6.29 -4.23
CA LEU A 200 -5.69 7.28 -5.30
C LEU A 200 -4.54 7.03 -6.28
N GLU A 201 -4.84 7.22 -7.57
CA GLU A 201 -3.90 7.05 -8.67
C GLU A 201 -3.97 8.24 -9.64
N LYS A 202 -2.87 8.47 -10.35
CA LYS A 202 -2.72 9.57 -11.30
C LYS A 202 -3.85 9.57 -12.35
N ASP A 203 -4.39 10.75 -12.63
CA ASP A 203 -5.43 11.06 -13.63
C ASP A 203 -6.81 10.43 -13.38
N TYR A 204 -6.99 9.70 -12.27
CA TYR A 204 -8.28 9.22 -11.76
C TYR A 204 -8.98 10.31 -10.94
N THR A 205 -9.20 11.47 -11.55
CA THR A 205 -9.61 12.73 -10.89
C THR A 205 -10.97 12.71 -10.19
N ARG A 206 -11.77 11.68 -10.43
CA ARG A 206 -13.14 11.54 -9.90
C ARG A 206 -13.44 10.12 -9.44
N GLU A 207 -12.38 9.36 -9.18
CA GLU A 207 -12.43 7.93 -8.93
C GLU A 207 -11.65 7.60 -7.66
N LEU A 208 -12.20 6.68 -6.87
CA LEU A 208 -11.58 6.16 -5.67
C LEU A 208 -11.33 4.67 -5.88
N GLY A 209 -10.06 4.27 -5.81
CA GLY A 209 -9.69 2.87 -5.95
C GLY A 209 -9.85 2.11 -4.63
N MET A 210 -9.86 0.78 -4.74
CA MET A 210 -9.68 -0.11 -3.60
C MET A 210 -8.39 -0.92 -3.73
N ARG A 211 -7.68 -1.12 -2.62
CA ARG A 211 -6.39 -1.86 -2.56
C ARG A 211 -6.63 -3.34 -2.83
N VAL A 212 -7.66 -3.88 -2.17
CA VAL A 212 -8.18 -5.24 -2.39
C VAL A 212 -9.64 -5.16 -2.80
N ASP A 213 -10.02 -5.99 -3.76
CA ASP A 213 -11.42 -6.18 -4.10
C ASP A 213 -12.15 -6.96 -2.99
N ILE A 214 -12.93 -6.25 -2.20
CA ILE A 214 -13.79 -6.81 -1.15
C ILE A 214 -15.28 -6.80 -1.54
N GLN A 215 -15.58 -6.56 -2.83
CA GLN A 215 -16.93 -6.64 -3.39
C GLN A 215 -17.30 -8.07 -3.81
N GLN A 216 -16.41 -9.03 -3.59
CA GLN A 216 -16.66 -10.43 -3.92
C GLN A 216 -17.26 -11.19 -2.73
N THR A 217 -18.05 -12.22 -3.05
CA THR A 217 -18.53 -13.19 -2.06
C THR A 217 -17.34 -13.78 -1.30
N PRO A 218 -17.40 -13.91 0.05
CA PRO A 218 -18.57 -13.73 0.93
C PRO A 218 -18.75 -12.33 1.55
N TYR A 219 -17.90 -11.34 1.25
CA TYR A 219 -17.80 -10.11 2.05
C TYR A 219 -18.65 -8.93 1.54
N LEU A 220 -18.82 -8.79 0.22
CA LEU A 220 -19.74 -7.84 -0.45
C LEU A 220 -19.74 -6.40 0.13
N ILE A 221 -18.57 -5.84 0.46
CA ILE A 221 -18.48 -4.43 0.88
C ILE A 221 -18.29 -3.55 -0.36
N GLU A 222 -19.34 -2.82 -0.73
CA GLU A 222 -19.32 -1.84 -1.82
C GLU A 222 -18.48 -0.60 -1.47
N LEU A 223 -17.92 0.07 -2.51
CA LEU A 223 -17.12 1.28 -2.34
C LEU A 223 -17.89 2.38 -1.59
N GLU A 224 -19.17 2.57 -1.91
CA GLU A 224 -20.02 3.55 -1.23
C GLU A 224 -20.19 3.25 0.26
N THR A 225 -20.22 1.97 0.65
CA THR A 225 -20.29 1.57 2.06
C THR A 225 -19.02 2.00 2.80
N ILE A 226 -17.85 1.82 2.19
CA ILE A 226 -16.57 2.24 2.76
C ILE A 226 -16.52 3.77 2.90
N VAL A 227 -17.00 4.50 1.89
CA VAL A 227 -17.08 5.96 1.93
C VAL A 227 -18.02 6.44 3.02
N GLU A 228 -19.20 5.83 3.14
CA GLU A 228 -20.18 6.18 4.16
C GLU A 228 -19.68 5.84 5.57
N ASN A 229 -19.00 4.71 5.73
CA ASN A 229 -18.34 4.36 6.99
C ASN A 229 -17.25 5.37 7.34
N SER A 230 -16.43 5.76 6.36
CA SER A 230 -15.40 6.79 6.56
C SER A 230 -16.01 8.13 6.99
N LYS A 231 -17.09 8.59 6.35
CA LYS A 231 -17.80 9.85 6.69
C LYS A 231 -18.50 9.83 8.06
N ASN A 232 -18.82 8.65 8.57
CA ASN A 232 -19.48 8.48 9.87
C ASN A 232 -18.54 7.99 10.96
N LYS A 233 -17.22 7.97 10.72
CA LYS A 233 -16.22 7.37 11.62
C LYS A 233 -16.57 5.95 12.07
N ARG A 234 -17.10 5.12 11.17
CA ARG A 234 -17.36 3.69 11.42
C ARG A 234 -16.31 2.86 10.70
N PHE A 235 -15.98 1.69 11.23
CA PHE A 235 -15.09 0.76 10.56
C PHE A 235 -15.43 -0.70 10.87
N GLN A 236 -15.20 -1.56 9.89
CA GLN A 236 -15.32 -3.01 10.00
C GLN A 236 -13.93 -3.62 10.01
N VAL A 237 -13.67 -4.54 10.95
CA VAL A 237 -12.40 -5.26 11.04
C VAL A 237 -12.38 -6.40 10.03
N LEU A 238 -11.34 -6.44 9.19
CA LEU A 238 -11.21 -7.34 8.04
C LEU A 238 -10.17 -8.48 8.22
N ARG A 239 -9.76 -8.73 9.47
CA ARG A 239 -8.86 -9.83 9.84
C ARG A 239 -9.08 -10.27 11.29
N PRO A 240 -8.58 -11.47 11.68
CA PRO A 240 -8.56 -11.89 13.07
C PRO A 240 -7.80 -10.88 13.95
N ILE A 241 -8.30 -10.68 15.18
CA ILE A 241 -7.69 -9.77 16.14
C ILE A 241 -6.47 -10.44 16.79
N ASP A 242 -5.32 -9.83 16.61
CA ASP A 242 -4.07 -10.12 17.30
C ASP A 242 -3.59 -8.90 18.10
N ALA A 243 -2.49 -9.05 18.83
CA ALA A 243 -1.97 -7.98 19.70
C ALA A 243 -1.62 -6.68 18.95
N HIS A 244 -1.21 -6.77 17.68
CA HIS A 244 -0.94 -5.60 16.87
C HIS A 244 -2.24 -4.92 16.43
N LEU A 245 -3.22 -5.71 15.96
CA LEU A 245 -4.53 -5.19 15.56
C LEU A 245 -5.28 -4.56 16.74
N THR A 246 -5.19 -5.13 17.96
CA THR A 246 -5.76 -4.54 19.17
C THR A 246 -5.28 -3.10 19.38
N LYS A 247 -3.97 -2.84 19.26
CA LYS A 247 -3.41 -1.49 19.38
C LYS A 247 -3.97 -0.54 18.31
N ARG A 248 -4.19 -1.04 17.09
CA ARG A 248 -4.78 -0.25 16.01
C ARG A 248 -6.27 0.03 16.24
N ILE A 249 -7.03 -0.94 16.75
CA ILE A 249 -8.43 -0.77 17.15
C ILE A 249 -8.52 0.27 18.28
N ASP A 250 -7.68 0.16 19.31
CA ASP A 250 -7.62 1.11 20.42
C ASP A 250 -7.30 2.53 19.92
N LYS A 251 -6.38 2.68 18.97
CA LYS A 251 -6.11 3.97 18.33
C LYS A 251 -7.36 4.51 17.61
N MET A 252 -8.06 3.68 16.85
CA MET A 252 -9.28 4.11 16.14
C MET A 252 -10.39 4.52 17.11
N VAL A 253 -10.66 3.71 18.13
CA VAL A 253 -11.76 3.92 19.08
C VAL A 253 -11.44 4.99 20.12
N ASN A 254 -10.35 4.80 20.87
CA ASN A 254 -10.07 5.59 22.06
C ASN A 254 -9.46 6.96 21.72
N ILE A 255 -8.66 7.04 20.66
CA ILE A 255 -7.99 8.28 20.25
C ILE A 255 -8.82 9.00 19.18
N ARG A 256 -9.13 8.32 18.08
CA ARG A 256 -9.77 8.95 16.90
C ARG A 256 -11.30 9.02 16.98
N LYS A 257 -11.90 8.38 17.98
CA LYS A 257 -13.36 8.33 18.24
C LYS A 257 -14.14 7.67 17.10
N TRP A 258 -13.60 6.61 16.54
CA TRP A 258 -14.30 5.77 15.57
C TRP A 258 -15.09 4.65 16.27
N THR A 259 -16.13 4.16 15.62
CA THR A 259 -16.97 3.07 16.11
C THR A 259 -16.74 1.82 15.27
N GLN A 260 -16.33 0.74 15.92
CA GLN A 260 -16.30 -0.57 15.27
C GLN A 260 -17.74 -1.03 15.02
N ILE A 261 -18.02 -1.50 13.80
CA ILE A 261 -19.27 -2.14 13.43
C ILE A 261 -19.03 -3.61 13.09
N GLY A 262 -20.08 -4.42 13.27
CA GLY A 262 -20.06 -5.84 12.93
C GLY A 262 -19.05 -6.67 13.72
N GLN A 263 -18.98 -7.96 13.38
CA GLN A 263 -17.98 -8.88 13.91
C GLN A 263 -16.78 -8.91 12.98
N PRO A 264 -15.53 -9.01 13.49
CA PRO A 264 -14.36 -9.20 12.65
C PRO A 264 -14.52 -10.41 11.74
N PHE A 265 -14.11 -10.28 10.48
CA PHE A 265 -14.04 -11.41 9.56
C PHE A 265 -12.77 -11.31 8.74
N LEU A 266 -12.19 -12.45 8.38
CA LEU A 266 -10.96 -12.48 7.60
C LEU A 266 -11.29 -12.30 6.12
N VAL A 267 -10.85 -11.20 5.53
CA VAL A 267 -10.80 -11.05 4.06
C VAL A 267 -9.55 -11.75 3.55
N VAL A 268 -9.76 -12.71 2.66
CA VAL A 268 -8.71 -13.27 1.81
C VAL A 268 -8.98 -12.77 0.39
N PRO A 269 -8.12 -11.90 -0.19
CA PRO A 269 -8.23 -11.51 -1.58
C PRO A 269 -8.32 -12.76 -2.47
N ASN A 270 -9.21 -12.78 -3.45
CA ASN A 270 -9.11 -13.79 -4.48
C ASN A 270 -7.94 -13.43 -5.41
N PRO A 271 -7.14 -14.42 -5.86
CA PRO A 271 -6.10 -14.18 -6.84
C PRO A 271 -6.70 -13.55 -8.11
N ASN A 272 -5.94 -12.69 -8.77
CA ASN A 272 -6.39 -12.07 -10.01
C ASN A 272 -6.79 -13.16 -11.03
N PRO A 273 -8.05 -13.17 -11.52
CA PRO A 273 -8.54 -14.26 -12.37
C PRO A 273 -7.81 -14.37 -13.71
N LYS A 274 -7.06 -13.34 -14.12
CA LYS A 274 -6.21 -13.36 -15.32
C LYS A 274 -4.97 -14.25 -15.16
N TYR A 275 -4.55 -14.54 -13.92
CA TYR A 275 -3.30 -15.24 -13.63
C TYR A 275 -3.50 -16.31 -12.55
N SER A 276 -4.47 -17.20 -12.76
CA SER A 276 -4.64 -18.37 -11.90
C SER A 276 -3.36 -19.18 -11.89
N ALA A 277 -2.79 -19.39 -10.70
CA ALA A 277 -1.65 -20.24 -10.53
C ALA A 277 -2.00 -21.67 -10.99
N VAL A 278 -1.08 -22.29 -11.72
CA VAL A 278 -1.23 -23.68 -12.16
C VAL A 278 -0.17 -24.51 -11.46
N LEU A 279 -0.60 -25.61 -10.85
CA LEU A 279 0.30 -26.65 -10.37
C LEU A 279 0.57 -27.62 -11.53
N VAL A 280 1.83 -27.72 -11.92
CA VAL A 280 2.26 -28.64 -12.98
C VAL A 280 3.03 -29.78 -12.33
N PRO A 281 2.49 -31.01 -12.29
CA PRO A 281 3.20 -32.16 -11.75
C PRO A 281 4.51 -32.39 -12.49
N LEU A 282 5.61 -32.53 -11.74
CA LEU A 282 6.89 -32.92 -12.28
C LEU A 282 6.97 -34.44 -12.38
N LEU A 283 7.33 -34.93 -13.56
CA LEU A 283 7.56 -36.36 -13.75
C LEU A 283 8.87 -36.79 -13.08
N PRO A 284 8.93 -37.95 -12.39
CA PRO A 284 10.14 -38.46 -11.75
C PRO A 284 11.35 -38.64 -12.69
N SER A 285 11.10 -38.73 -13.99
CA SER A 285 12.13 -38.83 -15.02
C SER A 285 12.85 -37.50 -15.27
N THR A 286 12.27 -36.36 -14.91
CA THR A 286 12.83 -35.03 -15.18
C THR A 286 14.04 -34.72 -14.31
N THR A 287 14.98 -33.94 -14.86
CA THR A 287 16.18 -33.50 -14.12
C THR A 287 15.79 -32.68 -12.89
N LEU A 288 14.82 -31.78 -13.02
CA LEU A 288 14.34 -30.95 -11.92
C LEU A 288 13.75 -31.77 -10.78
N TYR A 289 12.95 -32.80 -11.09
CA TYR A 289 12.41 -33.70 -10.06
C TYR A 289 13.54 -34.37 -9.28
N LYS A 290 14.53 -34.94 -9.99
CA LYS A 290 15.66 -35.64 -9.35
C LYS A 290 16.52 -34.71 -8.49
N ASP A 291 16.74 -33.48 -8.94
CA ASP A 291 17.44 -32.46 -8.16
C ASP A 291 16.68 -32.11 -6.88
N LEU A 292 15.38 -31.82 -6.99
CA LEU A 292 14.53 -31.51 -5.83
C LEU A 292 14.40 -32.69 -4.86
N GLU A 293 14.27 -33.92 -5.38
CA GLU A 293 14.29 -35.14 -4.56
C GLU A 293 15.61 -35.26 -3.80
N GLN A 294 16.74 -35.01 -4.45
CA GLN A 294 18.04 -35.07 -3.80
C GLN A 294 18.17 -34.00 -2.71
N LYS A 295 17.73 -32.75 -2.97
CA LYS A 295 17.72 -31.68 -1.97
C LYS A 295 16.81 -32.04 -0.78
N MET A 296 15.62 -32.60 -1.01
CA MET A 296 14.72 -33.04 0.07
C MET A 296 15.33 -34.15 0.94
N LYS A 297 16.06 -35.10 0.34
CA LYS A 297 16.76 -36.16 1.09
C LYS A 297 17.82 -35.61 2.05
N THR A 298 18.36 -34.41 1.81
CA THR A 298 19.32 -33.78 2.74
C THR A 298 18.67 -33.27 4.01
N ILE A 299 17.36 -32.98 3.99
CA ILE A 299 16.60 -32.52 5.17
C ILE A 299 16.27 -33.71 6.09
N GLY A 300 16.00 -34.88 5.52
CA GLY A 300 15.74 -36.10 6.27
C GLY A 300 15.46 -37.32 5.38
N THR A 301 16.11 -38.44 5.67
CA THR A 301 16.02 -39.67 4.85
C THR A 301 14.69 -40.41 4.97
N SER A 302 13.85 -40.06 5.95
CA SER A 302 12.53 -40.66 6.19
C SER A 302 11.39 -39.98 5.43
N VAL A 303 11.65 -38.90 4.68
CA VAL A 303 10.61 -38.19 3.93
C VAL A 303 10.24 -38.98 2.67
N LYS A 304 9.03 -39.55 2.66
CA LYS A 304 8.44 -40.16 1.46
C LYS A 304 7.79 -39.09 0.59
N ILE A 305 8.36 -38.83 -0.57
CA ILE A 305 7.80 -37.90 -1.56
C ILE A 305 6.59 -38.56 -2.24
N ILE A 306 5.43 -37.90 -2.18
CA ILE A 306 4.19 -38.34 -2.84
C ILE A 306 4.11 -37.76 -4.25
N SER A 307 4.39 -36.45 -4.37
CA SER A 307 4.44 -35.71 -5.62
C SER A 307 5.38 -34.51 -5.47
N ILE A 308 5.86 -33.99 -6.60
CA ILE A 308 6.49 -32.68 -6.68
C ILE A 308 5.77 -31.91 -7.78
N GLU A 309 5.31 -30.71 -7.46
CA GLU A 309 4.54 -29.88 -8.38
C GLU A 309 5.24 -28.53 -8.55
N GLN A 310 5.40 -28.10 -9.80
CA GLN A 310 5.91 -26.77 -10.11
C GLN A 310 4.75 -25.77 -10.03
N VAL A 311 4.90 -24.75 -9.20
CA VAL A 311 3.99 -23.60 -9.16
C VAL A 311 4.30 -22.72 -10.37
N LYS A 312 3.30 -22.47 -11.22
CA LYS A 312 3.39 -21.50 -12.31
C LYS A 312 2.39 -20.37 -12.07
N ASN A 313 2.91 -19.22 -11.66
CA ASN A 313 2.14 -18.00 -11.47
C ASN A 313 2.92 -16.82 -12.10
N PRO A 314 2.63 -16.47 -13.37
CA PRO A 314 3.39 -15.44 -14.09
C PRO A 314 3.42 -14.07 -13.40
N LEU A 315 2.35 -13.72 -12.66
CA LEU A 315 2.29 -12.46 -11.94
C LEU A 315 3.27 -12.44 -10.76
N LEU A 316 3.31 -13.52 -9.98
CA LEU A 316 4.26 -13.65 -8.88
C LEU A 316 5.70 -13.75 -9.40
N GLU A 317 5.91 -14.42 -10.53
CA GLU A 317 7.22 -14.50 -11.20
C GLU A 317 7.70 -13.12 -11.66
N ASP A 318 6.85 -12.35 -12.36
CA ASP A 318 7.16 -10.98 -12.79
C ASP A 318 7.45 -10.06 -11.60
N THR A 319 6.68 -10.21 -10.51
CA THR A 319 6.86 -9.46 -9.27
C THR A 319 8.21 -9.81 -8.63
N TYR A 320 8.51 -11.10 -8.49
CA TYR A 320 9.76 -11.60 -7.94
C TYR A 320 10.97 -11.11 -8.76
N GLU A 321 10.94 -11.24 -10.09
CA GLU A 321 12.04 -10.81 -10.95
C GLU A 321 12.22 -9.29 -10.94
N SER A 322 11.14 -8.52 -10.82
CA SER A 322 11.21 -7.07 -10.66
C SER A 322 11.87 -6.69 -9.32
N MET A 323 11.47 -7.33 -8.23
CA MET A 323 12.06 -7.13 -6.90
C MET A 323 13.54 -7.52 -6.88
N LYS A 324 13.89 -8.67 -7.45
CA LYS A 324 15.26 -9.15 -7.58
C LYS A 324 16.17 -8.13 -8.25
N LYS A 325 15.72 -7.49 -9.33
CA LYS A 325 16.46 -6.41 -10.01
C LYS A 325 16.63 -5.17 -9.14
N ILE A 326 15.62 -4.80 -8.34
CA ILE A 326 15.70 -3.68 -7.40
C ILE A 326 16.74 -3.98 -6.32
N ILE A 327 16.66 -5.16 -5.68
CA ILE A 327 17.59 -5.59 -4.63
C ILE A 327 19.02 -5.65 -5.20
N ALA A 328 19.20 -6.22 -6.39
CA ALA A 328 20.49 -6.29 -7.06
C ALA A 328 21.15 -4.90 -7.15
N ARG A 329 20.41 -3.86 -7.58
CA ARG A 329 20.93 -2.49 -7.69
C ARG A 329 21.33 -1.88 -6.35
N GLN A 330 20.78 -2.37 -5.24
CA GLN A 330 21.08 -1.92 -3.88
C GLN A 330 22.25 -2.69 -3.24
N CYS A 331 22.64 -3.85 -3.80
CA CYS A 331 23.69 -4.71 -3.26
C CYS A 331 25.05 -4.51 -3.97
N PRO A 332 26.17 -4.66 -3.25
CA PRO A 332 27.50 -4.63 -3.85
C PRO A 332 27.63 -5.62 -5.02
N GLY A 333 28.20 -5.16 -6.13
CA GLY A 333 28.41 -6.00 -7.32
C GLY A 333 27.14 -6.40 -8.06
N PHE A 334 26.02 -5.70 -7.84
CA PHE A 334 24.73 -6.01 -8.47
C PHE A 334 24.21 -7.43 -8.19
N ASN A 335 24.54 -7.98 -7.02
CA ASN A 335 24.20 -9.35 -6.65
C ASN A 335 23.07 -9.37 -5.60
N PRO A 336 21.87 -9.85 -5.92
CA PRO A 336 20.76 -9.92 -4.98
C PRO A 336 20.90 -11.04 -3.93
N ASN A 337 21.96 -11.88 -3.98
CA ASN A 337 22.18 -13.02 -3.08
C ASN A 337 20.97 -13.97 -3.04
N GLU A 338 20.43 -14.30 -4.22
CA GLU A 338 19.32 -15.23 -4.39
C GLU A 338 19.66 -16.63 -3.86
N ARG A 339 18.70 -17.27 -3.18
CA ARG A 339 18.84 -18.60 -2.60
C ARG A 339 17.57 -19.43 -2.78
N GLU A 340 17.75 -20.73 -2.94
CA GLU A 340 16.66 -21.71 -2.89
C GLU A 340 16.57 -22.27 -1.47
N LEU A 341 15.41 -22.10 -0.83
CA LEU A 341 15.16 -22.50 0.55
C LEU A 341 13.86 -23.30 0.66
N PHE A 342 13.70 -24.04 1.76
CA PHE A 342 12.49 -24.79 2.06
C PHE A 342 11.57 -24.02 3.00
N HIS A 343 10.26 -24.07 2.73
CA HIS A 343 9.21 -23.53 3.59
C HIS A 343 8.13 -24.59 3.83
N GLY A 344 7.91 -24.95 5.10
CA GLY A 344 6.86 -25.89 5.51
C GLY A 344 5.61 -25.16 6.00
N THR A 345 4.43 -25.56 5.52
CA THR A 345 3.15 -24.97 5.93
C THR A 345 2.00 -25.98 5.87
N LYS A 346 0.82 -25.61 6.37
CA LYS A 346 -0.42 -26.39 6.27
C LYS A 346 -1.09 -26.22 4.89
N GLN A 347 -2.02 -27.10 4.52
CA GLN A 347 -2.68 -27.07 3.21
C GLN A 347 -3.27 -25.70 2.84
N SER A 348 -3.97 -25.03 3.76
CA SER A 348 -4.51 -23.69 3.48
C SER A 348 -3.44 -22.62 3.26
N GLY A 349 -2.24 -22.83 3.82
CA GLY A 349 -1.07 -22.00 3.54
C GLY A 349 -0.50 -22.27 2.15
N VAL A 350 -0.49 -23.53 1.69
CA VAL A 350 -0.08 -23.90 0.33
C VAL A 350 -0.97 -23.22 -0.70
N ASP A 351 -2.29 -23.30 -0.52
CA ASP A 351 -3.26 -22.68 -1.44
C ASP A 351 -3.08 -21.16 -1.49
N GLY A 352 -2.92 -20.50 -0.33
CA GLY A 352 -2.63 -19.06 -0.26
C GLY A 352 -1.30 -18.67 -0.92
N ILE A 353 -0.20 -19.36 -0.63
CA ILE A 353 1.12 -19.04 -1.20
C ILE A 353 1.14 -19.25 -2.71
N ARG A 354 0.49 -20.32 -3.19
CA ARG A 354 0.38 -20.63 -4.62
C ARG A 354 -0.28 -19.47 -5.38
N ASP A 355 -1.38 -18.97 -4.84
CA ASP A 355 -2.27 -18.04 -5.51
C ASP A 355 -1.82 -16.57 -5.32
N ASP A 356 -1.40 -16.23 -4.10
CA ASP A 356 -1.12 -14.85 -3.66
C ASP A 356 0.36 -14.58 -3.36
N GLY A 357 1.20 -15.62 -3.29
CA GLY A 357 2.61 -15.48 -2.91
C GLY A 357 2.81 -15.46 -1.39
N PHE A 358 4.05 -15.18 -0.96
CA PHE A 358 4.35 -15.03 0.47
C PHE A 358 3.92 -13.66 0.98
N ASP A 359 3.17 -13.66 2.08
CA ASP A 359 2.84 -12.46 2.85
C ASP A 359 2.83 -12.74 4.36
N ASP A 360 2.37 -11.76 5.15
CA ASP A 360 2.40 -11.81 6.59
C ASP A 360 1.42 -12.81 7.23
N ARG A 361 0.45 -13.33 6.46
CA ARG A 361 -0.44 -14.44 6.88
C ARG A 361 0.35 -15.74 7.05
N HIS A 362 1.53 -15.83 6.43
CA HIS A 362 2.42 -17.00 6.48
C HIS A 362 3.59 -16.83 7.46
N PHE A 363 3.61 -15.76 8.27
CA PHE A 363 4.62 -15.63 9.32
C PHE A 363 4.45 -16.68 10.42
N GLY A 364 5.58 -17.24 10.86
CA GLY A 364 5.62 -18.09 12.05
C GLY A 364 5.41 -17.23 13.29
N LEU A 365 4.25 -17.39 13.95
CA LEU A 365 3.91 -16.67 15.19
C LEU A 365 4.90 -16.93 16.34
N GLU A 366 5.72 -17.98 16.23
CA GLU A 366 6.70 -18.40 17.23
C GLU A 366 8.15 -18.28 16.73
N GLY A 367 8.39 -17.49 15.67
CA GLY A 367 9.72 -17.33 15.08
C GLY A 367 10.67 -16.50 15.95
N ASN A 368 11.85 -17.02 16.26
CA ASN A 368 12.89 -16.32 17.05
C ASN A 368 13.56 -15.12 16.34
N TRP A 369 13.25 -14.88 15.06
CA TRP A 369 14.00 -13.96 14.19
C TRP A 369 13.13 -12.89 13.52
N GLY A 370 11.91 -12.66 14.02
CA GLY A 370 11.03 -11.58 13.58
C GLY A 370 10.16 -11.08 14.75
N ASN A 371 10.05 -9.77 14.90
CA ASN A 371 9.21 -9.09 15.91
C ASN A 371 8.22 -8.16 15.22
#